data_AF-A0A2V8TKT5-F1
#
_entry.id   AF-A0A2V8TKT5-F1
#
_cell.length_a   1.000
_cell.length_b   1.000
_cell.length_c   1.000
_cell.angle_alpha   90.00
_cell.angle_beta   90.00
_cell.angle_gamma   90.00
#
_symmetry.space_group_name_H-M   'P 1'
#
loop_
_entity.id
_entity.type
_entity.pdbx_description
1 polymer ?
#
loop_
_entity_poly.entity_id
_entity_poly.type
_entity_poly.pdbx_seq_one_letter_code
_entity_poly.pdbx_strand_id
1 'polypeptide(L)' 'MRTGSITEVARVFKSLSHLALQKNLSYRERRMLDKAKYLIVSEIAEVERMPVDQVEAKIDRAVARGIKQVRDR' A
#
# COMPACT_ATOMS: atom_id res chain seq x y z
N MET A 1 7.61 1.94 11.31
CA MET A 1 6.16 2.08 11.54
C MET A 1 5.91 2.21 13.05
N ARG A 2 6.27 3.35 13.65
CA ARG A 2 6.22 3.57 15.10
C ARG A 2 4.96 4.35 15.55
N THR A 3 4.26 4.96 14.60
CA THR A 3 3.30 6.06 14.82
C THR A 3 1.85 5.70 14.50
N GLY A 4 1.54 4.48 14.05
CA GLY A 4 0.17 3.94 13.93
C GLY A 4 -0.79 4.66 12.95
N SER A 5 -0.42 5.82 12.40
CA SER A 5 -1.28 6.60 11.52
C SER A 5 -1.48 5.93 10.17
N ILE A 6 -2.74 5.70 9.80
CA ILE A 6 -3.11 5.05 8.54
C ILE A 6 -2.59 5.80 7.30
N THR A 7 -2.49 7.14 7.38
CA THR A 7 -1.97 7.97 6.28
C THR A 7 -0.47 7.78 6.06
N GLU A 8 0.29 7.56 7.13
CA GLU A 8 1.72 7.24 7.04
C GLU A 8 1.93 5.82 6.50
N VAL A 9 1.10 4.87 6.92
CA VAL A 9 1.11 3.51 6.37
C VAL A 9 0.82 3.53 4.87
N ALA A 10 -0.18 4.31 4.43
CA ALA A 10 -0.49 4.50 3.02
C ALA A 10 0.67 5.13 2.23
N ARG A 11 1.38 6.10 2.82
CA ARG A 11 2.56 6.71 2.20
C ARG A 11 3.69 5.68 2.05
N VAL A 12 3.97 4.89 3.08
CA VAL A 12 4.96 3.80 3.04
C VAL A 12 4.59 2.77 1.99
N PHE A 13 3.33 2.34 1.95
CA PHE A 13 2.84 1.38 0.95
C PHE A 13 3.08 1.90 -0.47
N LYS A 14 2.63 3.13 -0.79
CA LYS A 14 2.86 3.76 -2.10
C LYS A 14 4.34 3.84 -2.47
N SER A 15 5.19 4.29 -1.54
CA SER A 15 6.63 4.43 -1.78
C SER A 15 7.30 3.09 -2.04
N LEU A 16 6.97 2.05 -1.27
CA LEU A 16 7.52 0.70 -1.46
C LEU A 16 6.99 0.04 -2.73
N SER A 17 5.70 0.24 -3.07
CA SER A 17 5.14 -0.22 -4.34
C SER A 17 5.82 0.43 -5.53
N HIS A 18 6.14 1.72 -5.46
CA HIS A 18 6.91 2.40 -6.49
C HIS A 18 8.34 1.86 -6.57
N LEU A 19 9.01 1.69 -5.43
CA LEU A 19 10.37 1.17 -5.37
C LEU A 19 10.49 -0.25 -5.94
N ALA A 20 9.46 -1.08 -5.72
CA ALA A 20 9.38 -2.43 -6.28
C ALA A 20 9.35 -2.47 -7.82
N LEU A 21 8.90 -1.39 -8.48
CA LEU A 21 8.95 -1.26 -9.94
C LEU A 21 10.35 -0.89 -10.45
N GLN A 22 11.18 -0.28 -9.60
CA GLN A 22 12.51 0.21 -9.97
C GLN A 22 13.61 -0.81 -9.64
N LYS A 23 13.45 -1.58 -8.56
CA LYS A 23 14.41 -2.59 -8.14
C LYS A 23 13.75 -3.75 -7.40
N ASN A 24 14.49 -4.84 -7.26
CA ASN A 24 14.12 -5.89 -6.32
C ASN A 24 14.21 -5.38 -4.88
N LEU A 25 13.12 -5.49 -4.15
CA LEU A 25 13.07 -5.16 -2.72
C LEU A 25 13.88 -6.17 -1.90
N SER A 26 14.64 -5.65 -0.93
CA SER A 26 15.25 -6.44 0.13
C SER A 26 14.18 -7.13 0.99
N TYR A 27 14.58 -8.17 1.73
CA TYR A 27 13.66 -8.89 2.61
C TYR A 27 12.91 -7.96 3.59
N ARG A 28 13.62 -6.98 4.17
CA ARG A 28 13.03 -6.00 5.09
C ARG A 28 12.02 -5.08 4.40
N GLU A 29 12.34 -4.61 3.19
CA GLU A 29 11.45 -3.77 2.39
C GLU A 29 10.18 -4.53 1.97
N ARG A 30 10.33 -5.78 1.51
CA ARG A 30 9.20 -6.62 1.13
C ARG A 30 8.28 -6.90 2.31
N ARG A 31 8.85 -7.29 3.45
CA ARG A 31 8.07 -7.50 4.69
C ARG A 31 7.35 -6.21 5.13
N MET A 32 7.95 -5.04 4.93
CA MET A 32 7.30 -3.76 5.24
C MET A 32 6.18 -3.43 4.26
N LEU A 33 6.35 -3.74 2.97
CA LEU A 33 5.32 -3.60 1.95
C LEU A 33 4.11 -4.48 2.28
N ASP A 34 4.34 -5.76 2.57
CA ASP A 34 3.29 -6.72 2.90
C ASP A 34 2.53 -6.29 4.17
N LYS A 35 3.27 -5.85 5.20
CA LYS A 35 2.68 -5.34 6.44
C LYS A 35 1.85 -4.07 6.19
N ALA A 36 2.33 -3.15 5.37
CA ALA A 36 1.61 -1.92 5.06
C ALA A 36 0.33 -2.22 4.26
N LYS A 37 0.40 -3.16 3.30
CA LYS A 37 -0.77 -3.63 2.54
C LYS A 37 -1.82 -4.22 3.47
N TYR A 38 -1.41 -5.16 4.31
CA TYR A 38 -2.31 -5.82 5.27
C TYR A 38 -3.06 -4.81 6.14
N LEU A 39 -2.35 -3.87 6.77
CA LEU A 39 -2.96 -2.87 7.65
C LEU A 39 -3.95 -1.97 6.91
N ILE A 40 -3.62 -1.51 5.70
CA ILE A 40 -4.54 -0.64 4.95
C ILE A 40 -5.79 -1.42 4.54
N VAL A 41 -5.62 -2.65 4.05
CA VAL A 41 -6.73 -3.49 3.61
C VAL A 41 -7.63 -3.85 4.79
N SER A 42 -7.08 -4.26 5.93
CA SER A 42 -7.86 -4.67 7.10
C SER A 42 -8.70 -3.53 7.68
N GLU A 43 -8.11 -2.34 7.83
CA GLU A 43 -8.82 -1.18 8.37
C GLU A 43 -9.95 -0.71 7.45
N ILE A 44 -9.71 -0.69 6.13
CA ILE A 44 -10.74 -0.28 5.17
C ILE A 44 -11.83 -1.35 5.05
N ALA A 45 -11.49 -2.64 5.04
CA ALA A 45 -12.46 -3.72 5.00
C ALA A 45 -13.41 -3.69 6.20
N GLU A 46 -12.88 -3.42 7.40
CA GLU A 46 -13.66 -3.29 8.63
C GLU A 46 -14.62 -2.10 8.57
N VAL A 47 -14.13 -0.92 8.16
CA VAL A 47 -14.94 0.31 8.10
C VAL A 47 -16.01 0.24 7.01
N GLU A 48 -15.68 -0.30 5.83
CA GLU A 48 -16.59 -0.37 4.68
C GLU A 48 -17.49 -1.62 4.72
N ARG A 49 -17.26 -2.55 5.66
CA ARG A 49 -17.89 -3.88 5.72
C ARG A 49 -17.82 -4.62 4.38
N MET A 50 -16.68 -4.52 3.72
CA MET A 50 -16.42 -5.12 2.42
C MET A 50 -15.49 -6.33 2.56
N PRO A 51 -15.64 -7.34 1.70
CA PRO A 51 -14.69 -8.44 1.62
C PRO A 51 -13.26 -7.94 1.34
N VAL A 52 -12.29 -8.53 2.05
CA VAL A 52 -10.85 -8.16 2.03
C VAL A 52 -10.29 -8.17 0.61
N ASP A 53 -10.65 -9.17 -0.20
CA ASP A 53 -10.25 -9.33 -1.60
C ASP A 53 -10.74 -8.17 -2.49
N GLN A 54 -11.97 -7.69 -2.27
CA GLN A 54 -12.51 -6.55 -3.01
C GLN A 54 -11.79 -5.25 -2.65
N VAL A 55 -11.48 -5.07 -1.36
CA VAL A 55 -10.74 -3.91 -0.84
C VAL A 55 -9.30 -3.93 -1.36
N GLU A 56 -8.66 -5.09 -1.34
CA GLU A 56 -7.32 -5.30 -1.89
C GLU A 56 -7.26 -4.89 -3.37
N ALA A 57 -8.19 -5.38 -4.20
CA ALA A 57 -8.27 -4.99 -5.61
C ALA A 57 -8.56 -3.49 -5.82
N LYS A 58 -9.31 -2.84 -4.91
CA LYS A 58 -9.57 -1.38 -4.94
C LYS A 58 -8.30 -0.60 -4.63
N ILE A 59 -7.54 -1.02 -3.62
CA ILE A 59 -6.29 -0.40 -3.18
C ILE A 59 -5.20 -0.57 -4.24
N ASP A 60 -5.03 -1.75 -4.81
CA ASP A 60 -4.02 -2.02 -5.84
C ASP A 60 -4.23 -1.13 -7.07
N ARG A 61 -5.49 -0.98 -7.51
CA ARG A 61 -5.88 -0.05 -8.57
C ARG A 61 -5.59 1.42 -8.21
N ALA A 62 -5.87 1.82 -6.96
CA ALA A 62 -5.63 3.18 -6.51
C ALA A 62 -4.13 3.52 -6.47
N VAL A 63 -3.29 2.60 -5.97
CA VAL A 63 -1.83 2.77 -5.93
C VAL A 63 -1.22 2.77 -7.31
N ALA A 64 -1.65 1.87 -8.21
CA ALA A 64 -1.18 1.87 -9.59
C ALA A 64 -1.45 3.22 -10.29
N ARG A 65 -2.64 3.81 -10.09
CA ARG A 65 -2.96 5.16 -10.60
C ARG A 65 -2.10 6.24 -9.93
N GLY A 66 -1.96 6.18 -8.61
CA GLY A 66 -1.21 7.17 -7.83
C GLY A 66 0.29 7.15 -8.12
N ILE A 67 0.85 6.01 -8.56
CA ILE A 67 2.23 5.89 -9.01
C ILE A 67 2.42 6.55 -10.39
N LYS A 68 1.49 6.33 -11.34
CA LYS A 68 1.58 6.95 -12.67
C LYS A 68 1.64 8.47 -12.60
N GLN A 69 0.82 9.09 -11.75
CA GLN A 69 0.82 10.55 -11.53
C GLN A 69 2.14 11.11 -10.98
N VAL A 70 2.97 10.30 -10.32
CA VAL A 70 4.29 10.74 -9.82
C VAL A 70 5.33 10.72 -10.95
N ARG A 71 5.12 9.92 -11.99
CA ARG A 71 6.04 9.82 -13.14
C ARG A 71 5.87 10.96 -14.15
N ASP A 72 4.70 11.59 -14.16
CA ASP A 72 4.32 12.66 -15.09
C ASP A 72 4.52 14.08 -14.49
N ARG A 73 5.26 14.20 -13.38
CA ARG A 73 5.69 15.46 -12.75
C ARG A 73 7.21 15.50 -12.66
#